data_AF-A0A3D1JNX1-F1
#
_entry.id   AF-A0A3D1JNX1-F1
#
_cell.length_a   1.000
_cell.length_b   1.000
_cell.length_c   1.000
_cell.angle_alpha   90.00
_cell.angle_beta   90.00
_cell.angle_gamma   90.00
#
_symmetry.space_group_name_H-M   'P 1'
#
loop_
_entity.id
_entity.type
_entity.pdbx_description
1 polymer ?
#
loop_
_entity_poly.entity_id
_entity_poly.type
_entity_poly.pdbx_seq_one_letter_code
_entity_poly.pdbx_strand_id
1 'polypeptide(L)'
;MDHHHPYSVVHHILVATVVSVLSRVQAWSGADRISLVAAALSHDIGALSLRQALGQAASLDEAQRAVVREHPDLGVRMLGQLGVHDALWLQAVQDHHEHIDGSGYPRGTCLDRRSAGALMAVADSFAAMMRPRPYRDRKLGTAIVDDLRQHAGTWYDPALVEAVATHIGPYHAGSIVRLANGDMAVVTRHLPDRPAHPDLLLIADSGDQPMEKPYPINSTDPEFAIAAALHPEISLGFRNLVHKSWTSPPPPDA
;
A
#
# COMPACT_ATOMS: atom_id res chain seq x y z
N MET A 1 17.92 -8.46 6.82
CA MET A 1 16.55 -7.92 6.92
C MET A 1 16.23 -7.83 8.39
N ASP A 2 15.84 -6.65 8.86
CA ASP A 2 15.84 -6.26 10.26
C ASP A 2 14.95 -7.15 11.15
N HIS A 3 15.55 -7.83 12.14
CA HIS A 3 14.84 -8.68 13.11
C HIS A 3 14.15 -7.86 14.21
N HIS A 4 14.44 -6.55 14.31
CA HIS A 4 14.00 -5.68 15.40
C HIS A 4 12.85 -4.74 14.97
N HIS A 5 12.64 -4.56 13.66
CA HIS A 5 11.58 -3.70 13.11
C HIS A 5 10.80 -4.37 11.96
N PRO A 6 9.94 -5.37 12.24
CA PRO A 6 9.05 -5.96 11.22
C PRO A 6 8.12 -4.93 10.57
N TYR A 7 7.92 -3.78 11.20
CA TYR A 7 7.10 -2.68 10.68
C TYR A 7 7.68 -2.05 9.40
N SER A 8 8.96 -1.70 9.39
CA SER A 8 9.58 -0.98 8.26
C SER A 8 9.68 -1.86 7.02
N VAL A 9 10.06 -3.13 7.20
CA VAL A 9 10.19 -4.08 6.09
C VAL A 9 8.86 -4.27 5.36
N VAL A 10 7.76 -4.50 6.09
CA VAL A 10 6.44 -4.65 5.48
C VAL A 10 5.99 -3.36 4.80
N HIS A 11 6.23 -2.19 5.43
CA HIS A 11 5.93 -0.90 4.82
C HIS A 11 6.60 -0.75 3.46
N HIS A 12 7.92 -0.91 3.41
CA HIS A 12 8.71 -0.71 2.18
C HIS A 12 8.28 -1.68 1.07
N ILE A 13 7.96 -2.94 1.41
CA ILE A 13 7.45 -3.92 0.44
C ILE A 13 6.07 -3.50 -0.10
N LEU A 14 5.18 -2.97 0.74
CA LEU A 14 3.88 -2.46 0.28
C LEU A 14 4.06 -1.24 -0.62
N VAL A 15 4.90 -0.27 -0.25
CA VAL A 15 5.22 0.89 -1.10
C VAL A 15 5.76 0.40 -2.45
N ALA A 16 6.74 -0.52 -2.44
CA ALA A 16 7.32 -1.08 -3.66
C ALA A 16 6.29 -1.82 -4.54
N THR A 17 5.33 -2.50 -3.93
CA THR A 17 4.23 -3.16 -4.64
C THR A 17 3.32 -2.15 -5.33
N VAL A 18 2.91 -1.10 -4.60
CA VAL A 18 2.08 0.00 -5.14
C VAL A 18 2.83 0.70 -6.28
N VAL A 19 4.09 1.07 -6.07
CA VAL A 19 4.95 1.69 -7.09
C VAL A 19 5.09 0.81 -8.33
N SER A 20 5.28 -0.51 -8.16
CA SER A 20 5.38 -1.45 -9.29
C SER A 20 4.10 -1.49 -10.13
N VAL A 21 2.92 -1.39 -9.50
CA VAL A 21 1.64 -1.32 -10.20
C VAL A 21 1.48 0.03 -10.90
N LEU A 22 1.61 1.14 -10.18
CA LEU A 22 1.34 2.47 -10.71
C LEU A 22 2.33 2.90 -11.80
N SER A 23 3.61 2.54 -11.66
CA SER A 23 4.63 2.86 -12.66
C SER A 23 4.38 2.14 -14.00
N ARG A 24 3.74 0.96 -13.98
CA ARG A 24 3.28 0.29 -15.21
C ARG A 24 2.11 1.02 -15.85
N VAL A 25 1.15 1.47 -15.04
CA VAL A 25 -0.04 2.20 -15.52
C VAL A 25 0.36 3.53 -16.16
N GLN A 26 1.33 4.22 -15.58
CA GLN A 26 1.90 5.45 -16.13
C GLN A 26 2.89 5.23 -17.29
N ALA A 27 3.09 3.98 -17.72
CA ALA A 27 3.98 3.61 -18.84
C ALA A 27 5.45 4.05 -18.65
N TRP A 28 5.97 4.02 -17.43
CA TRP A 28 7.41 4.17 -17.18
C TRP A 28 8.19 3.04 -17.86
N SER A 29 9.42 3.35 -18.30
CA SER A 29 10.27 2.36 -18.95
C SER A 29 10.63 1.21 -18.00
N GLY A 30 11.02 0.06 -18.55
CA GLY A 30 11.43 -1.09 -17.73
C GLY A 30 12.59 -0.77 -16.80
N ALA A 31 13.55 0.06 -17.24
CA ALA A 31 14.67 0.51 -16.45
C ALA A 31 14.22 1.45 -15.32
N ASP A 32 13.42 2.48 -15.65
CA ASP A 32 12.93 3.45 -14.66
C ASP A 32 12.09 2.78 -13.57
N ARG A 33 11.29 1.78 -13.95
CA ARG A 33 10.51 0.98 -13.00
C ARG A 33 11.38 0.25 -11.98
N ILE A 34 12.55 -0.26 -12.40
CA ILE A 34 13.50 -0.90 -11.47
C ILE A 34 14.02 0.14 -10.48
N SER A 35 14.41 1.33 -10.97
CA SER A 35 14.89 2.43 -10.12
C SER A 35 13.82 2.92 -9.14
N LEU A 36 12.57 3.05 -9.58
CA LEU A 36 11.43 3.45 -8.73
C LEU A 36 11.13 2.40 -7.65
N VAL A 37 11.13 1.11 -7.99
CA VAL A 37 10.93 0.04 -7.01
C VAL A 37 12.08 0.00 -5.99
N ALA A 38 13.31 0.23 -6.44
CA ALA A 38 14.46 0.26 -5.57
C ALA A 38 14.44 1.49 -4.64
N ALA A 39 13.99 2.65 -5.15
CA ALA A 39 13.67 3.82 -4.33
C ALA A 39 12.61 3.51 -3.29
N ALA A 40 11.50 2.87 -3.68
CA ALA A 40 10.45 2.48 -2.75
C ALA A 40 10.93 1.57 -1.61
N LEU A 41 11.87 0.66 -1.90
CA LEU A 41 12.46 -0.22 -0.88
C LEU A 41 13.42 0.49 0.08
N SER A 42 13.93 1.66 -0.29
CA SER A 42 15.01 2.36 0.41
C SER A 42 14.70 3.80 0.84
N HIS A 43 13.52 4.34 0.49
CA HIS A 43 13.16 5.75 0.73
C HIS A 43 13.32 6.19 2.19
N ASP A 44 12.99 5.28 3.11
CA ASP A 44 12.98 5.52 4.55
C ASP A 44 14.33 5.20 5.24
N ILE A 45 15.41 4.92 4.49
CA ILE A 45 16.71 4.53 5.08
C ILE A 45 17.27 5.60 6.03
N GLY A 46 17.08 6.88 5.70
CA GLY A 46 17.44 7.99 6.59
C GLY A 46 16.63 7.96 7.89
N ALA A 47 15.33 7.64 7.80
CA ALA A 47 14.45 7.61 8.97
C ALA A 47 14.83 6.48 9.93
N LEU A 48 15.28 5.33 9.41
CA LEU A 48 15.78 4.22 10.22
C LEU A 48 16.98 4.65 11.08
N SER A 49 17.92 5.39 10.50
CA SER A 49 19.09 5.92 11.23
C SER A 49 18.66 6.91 12.32
N LEU A 50 17.72 7.80 12.03
CA LEU A 50 17.20 8.76 13.01
C LEU A 50 16.43 8.11 14.16
N ARG A 51 15.63 7.07 13.90
CA ARG A 51 14.92 6.33 14.96
C ARG A 51 15.88 5.67 15.94
N GLN A 52 17.02 5.16 15.46
CA GLN A 52 18.05 4.60 16.32
C GLN A 52 18.67 5.67 17.23
N ALA A 53 18.82 6.91 16.74
CA ALA A 53 19.37 8.03 17.50
C ALA A 53 18.36 8.66 18.48
N LEU A 54 17.10 8.79 18.09
CA LEU A 54 16.04 9.45 18.88
C LEU A 54 15.35 8.53 19.89
N GLY A 55 15.48 7.20 19.72
CA GLY A 55 14.76 6.22 20.54
C GLY A 55 13.28 6.07 20.16
N GLN A 56 12.59 5.09 20.75
CA GLN A 56 11.16 4.83 20.51
C GLN A 56 10.28 5.73 21.40
N ALA A 57 10.31 7.04 21.21
CA ALA A 57 9.40 7.95 21.88
C ALA A 57 7.96 7.78 21.36
N ALA A 58 6.96 7.79 22.25
CA ALA A 58 5.54 7.67 21.89
C ALA A 58 5.02 8.86 21.05
N SER A 59 5.66 10.02 21.19
CA SER A 59 5.40 11.23 20.39
C SER A 59 6.69 12.03 20.22
N LEU A 60 6.91 12.56 19.02
CA LEU A 60 8.03 13.46 18.75
C LEU A 60 7.63 14.90 19.12
N ASP A 61 8.51 15.68 19.75
CA ASP A 61 8.36 17.13 19.88
C ASP A 61 8.63 17.85 18.54
N GLU A 62 8.47 19.18 18.49
CA GLU A 62 8.66 19.93 17.23
C GLU A 62 10.11 19.89 16.72
N ALA A 63 11.09 19.90 17.62
CA ALA A 63 12.51 19.83 17.23
C ALA A 63 12.85 18.45 16.67
N GLN A 64 12.34 17.38 17.29
CA GLN A 64 12.47 16.01 16.81
C GLN A 64 11.74 15.82 15.47
N ARG A 65 10.56 16.43 15.28
CA ARG A 65 9.84 16.42 13.99
C ARG A 65 10.64 17.13 12.90
N ALA A 66 11.28 18.26 13.20
CA ALA A 66 12.14 18.97 12.25
C ALA A 66 13.30 18.07 11.80
N VAL A 67 13.97 17.39 12.73
CA VAL A 67 15.04 16.43 12.41
C VAL A 67 14.51 15.27 11.56
N VAL A 68 13.34 14.71 11.88
CA VAL A 68 12.74 13.63 11.08
C VAL A 68 12.38 14.09 9.67
N ARG A 69 11.99 15.35 9.45
CA ARG A 69 11.73 15.88 8.10
C ARG A 69 12.98 15.95 7.21
N GLU A 70 14.18 15.88 7.78
CA GLU A 70 15.44 15.83 7.03
C GLU A 70 15.79 14.42 6.52
N HIS A 71 15.02 13.40 6.90
CA HIS A 71 15.35 12.02 6.54
C HIS A 71 15.41 11.73 5.03
N PRO A 72 14.65 12.40 4.12
CA PRO A 72 14.80 12.16 2.69
C PRO A 72 16.20 12.56 2.20
N ASP A 73 16.69 13.73 2.62
CA ASP A 73 18.04 14.21 2.29
C ASP A 73 19.13 13.33 2.91
N LEU A 74 18.93 12.88 4.15
CA LEU A 74 19.82 11.91 4.77
C LEU A 74 19.84 10.59 4.00
N GLY A 75 18.67 10.11 3.55
CA GLY A 75 18.52 8.90 2.76
C GLY A 75 19.31 8.98 1.45
N VAL A 76 19.21 10.09 0.71
CA VAL A 76 20.00 10.36 -0.49
C VAL A 76 21.49 10.29 -0.21
N ARG A 77 21.97 10.97 0.86
CA ARG A 77 23.39 10.95 1.23
C ARG A 77 23.88 9.54 1.57
N MET A 78 23.11 8.78 2.33
CA MET A 78 23.45 7.41 2.71
C MET A 78 23.50 6.48 1.50
N LEU A 79 22.51 6.56 0.61
CA LEU A 79 22.48 5.78 -0.62
C LEU A 79 23.67 6.10 -1.52
N GLY A 80 24.05 7.38 -1.63
CA GLY A 80 25.25 7.80 -2.36
C GLY A 80 26.54 7.20 -1.80
N GLN A 81 26.68 7.13 -0.47
CA GLN A 81 27.82 6.46 0.20
C GLN A 81 27.84 4.95 -0.04
N LEU A 82 26.67 4.35 -0.27
CA LEU A 82 26.52 2.93 -0.63
C LEU A 82 26.68 2.67 -2.14
N GLY A 83 27.05 3.68 -2.93
CA GLY A 83 27.32 3.56 -4.37
C GLY A 83 26.09 3.68 -5.27
N VAL A 84 24.95 4.15 -4.75
CA VAL A 84 23.78 4.46 -5.58
C VAL A 84 23.98 5.80 -6.25
N HIS A 85 24.06 5.81 -7.58
CA HIS A 85 24.23 7.01 -8.41
C HIS A 85 23.11 7.18 -9.45
N ASP A 86 22.05 6.37 -9.35
CA ASP A 86 20.87 6.49 -10.20
C ASP A 86 20.08 7.76 -9.82
N ALA A 87 20.01 8.72 -10.75
CA ALA A 87 19.38 10.01 -10.50
C ALA A 87 17.88 9.89 -10.23
N LEU A 88 17.17 9.01 -10.93
CA LEU A 88 15.73 8.82 -10.74
C LEU A 88 15.44 8.19 -9.38
N TRP A 89 16.24 7.19 -8.99
CA TRP A 89 16.15 6.58 -7.67
C TRP A 89 16.36 7.64 -6.59
N LEU A 90 17.47 8.37 -6.63
CA LEU A 90 17.80 9.36 -5.61
C LEU A 90 16.75 10.48 -5.54
N GLN A 91 16.24 10.94 -6.69
CA GLN A 91 15.15 11.91 -6.73
C GLN A 91 13.87 11.37 -6.08
N ALA A 92 13.48 10.13 -6.40
CA ALA A 92 12.31 9.48 -5.82
C ALA A 92 12.43 9.38 -4.28
N VAL A 93 13.62 9.06 -3.77
CA VAL A 93 13.91 9.03 -2.33
C VAL A 93 13.89 10.41 -1.72
N GLN A 94 14.35 11.44 -2.42
CA GLN A 94 14.35 12.80 -1.87
C GLN A 94 12.94 13.41 -1.80
N ASP A 95 12.11 13.09 -2.79
CA ASP A 95 10.87 13.81 -3.07
C ASP A 95 9.62 13.08 -2.56
N HIS A 96 9.74 11.92 -1.90
CA HIS A 96 8.58 11.10 -1.53
C HIS A 96 7.64 11.74 -0.48
N HIS A 97 8.04 12.86 0.12
CA HIS A 97 7.20 13.67 1.00
C HIS A 97 6.92 15.08 0.48
N GLU A 98 7.35 15.38 -0.75
CA GLU A 98 6.96 16.59 -1.45
C GLU A 98 5.53 16.44 -2.00
N HIS A 99 4.85 17.56 -2.20
CA HIS A 99 3.46 17.62 -2.66
C HIS A 99 3.34 18.42 -3.94
N ILE A 100 2.29 18.18 -4.75
CA ILE A 100 2.10 18.93 -6.01
C ILE A 100 1.78 20.42 -5.78
N ASP A 101 1.28 20.79 -4.59
CA ASP A 101 1.04 22.18 -4.16
C ASP A 101 2.23 22.83 -3.44
N GLY A 102 3.32 22.09 -3.21
CA GLY A 102 4.52 22.58 -2.51
C GLY A 102 4.40 22.63 -0.99
N SER A 103 3.32 22.13 -0.38
CA SER A 103 3.16 22.06 1.08
C SER A 103 3.99 20.96 1.76
N GLY A 104 4.68 20.13 0.95
CA GLY A 104 5.49 19.01 1.41
C GLY A 104 6.87 19.40 1.93
N TYR A 105 7.74 18.40 2.09
CA TYR A 105 9.09 18.54 2.63
C TYR A 105 10.05 17.53 1.96
N PRO A 106 11.39 17.73 2.00
CA PRO A 106 12.14 18.69 2.82
C PRO A 106 12.27 20.10 2.24
N ARG A 107 12.07 20.30 0.93
CA ARG A 107 12.33 21.57 0.23
C ARG A 107 11.08 22.42 0.05
N GLY A 108 9.89 21.83 0.11
CA GLY A 108 8.63 22.53 -0.11
C GLY A 108 8.47 22.95 -1.57
N THR A 109 8.87 22.06 -2.49
CA THR A 109 8.83 22.32 -3.92
C THR A 109 7.59 21.68 -4.54
N CYS A 110 6.90 22.41 -5.42
CA CYS A 110 5.79 21.84 -6.18
C CYS A 110 6.29 20.72 -7.08
N LEU A 111 5.76 19.52 -6.89
CA LEU A 111 6.07 18.38 -7.74
C LEU A 111 5.41 18.49 -9.11
N ASP A 112 6.14 18.07 -10.15
CA ASP A 112 5.50 17.70 -11.41
C ASP A 112 4.62 16.46 -11.20
N ARG A 113 3.42 16.45 -11.78
CA ARG A 113 2.44 15.36 -11.61
C ARG A 113 2.93 14.00 -12.13
N ARG A 114 3.86 14.00 -13.08
CA ARG A 114 4.53 12.81 -13.63
C ARG A 114 5.91 12.58 -13.04
N SER A 115 6.31 13.31 -11.99
CA SER A 115 7.58 13.08 -11.30
C SER A 115 7.55 11.76 -10.52
N ALA A 116 8.74 11.23 -10.26
CA ALA A 116 8.91 10.10 -9.35
C ALA A 116 8.42 10.43 -7.93
N GLY A 117 8.64 11.67 -7.47
CA GLY A 117 8.14 12.15 -6.18
C GLY A 117 6.61 12.05 -6.07
N ALA A 118 5.88 12.45 -7.10
CA ALA A 118 4.41 12.41 -7.08
C ALA A 118 3.88 10.97 -6.98
N LEU A 119 4.51 10.04 -7.70
CA LEU A 119 4.21 8.61 -7.62
C LEU A 119 4.59 8.02 -6.25
N MET A 120 5.72 8.42 -5.68
CA MET A 120 6.16 7.97 -4.36
C MET A 120 5.26 8.47 -3.24
N ALA A 121 4.86 9.75 -3.26
CA ALA A 121 4.04 10.37 -2.21
C ALA A 121 2.67 9.68 -2.06
N VAL A 122 2.00 9.38 -3.18
CA VAL A 122 0.73 8.64 -3.15
C VAL A 122 0.93 7.20 -2.69
N ALA A 123 2.02 6.55 -3.11
CA ALA A 123 2.29 5.15 -2.79
C ALA A 123 2.66 4.96 -1.31
N ASP A 124 3.49 5.85 -0.77
CA ASP A 124 3.86 5.87 0.64
C ASP A 124 2.64 6.10 1.53
N SER A 125 1.82 7.09 1.17
CA SER A 125 0.60 7.42 1.92
C SER A 125 -0.40 6.26 1.91
N PHE A 126 -0.62 5.62 0.76
CA PHE A 126 -1.47 4.43 0.66
C PHE A 126 -0.96 3.29 1.56
N ALA A 127 0.33 2.95 1.46
CA ALA A 127 0.94 1.89 2.26
C ALA A 127 0.91 2.20 3.78
N ALA A 128 1.16 3.45 4.15
CA ALA A 128 1.09 3.92 5.52
C ALA A 128 -0.33 3.82 6.12
N MET A 129 -1.37 3.93 5.28
CA MET A 129 -2.76 3.80 5.70
C MET A 129 -3.27 2.37 5.82
N MET A 130 -2.73 1.44 5.03
CA MET A 130 -3.04 0.01 5.14
C MET A 130 -2.51 -0.64 6.43
N ARG A 131 -1.63 0.05 7.15
CA ARG A 131 -0.93 -0.49 8.30
C ARG A 131 -1.36 0.19 9.60
N PRO A 132 -1.46 -0.56 10.71
CA PRO A 132 -1.71 0.02 12.02
C PRO A 132 -0.44 0.75 12.48
N ARG A 133 -0.62 1.88 13.15
CA ARG A 133 0.42 2.64 13.86
C ARG A 133 0.07 2.67 15.36
N PRO A 134 1.02 2.94 16.27
CA PRO A 134 0.74 2.97 17.72
C PRO A 134 -0.42 3.88 18.13
N TYR A 135 -0.74 4.89 17.31
CA TYR A 135 -1.77 5.89 17.56
C TYR A 135 -2.97 5.81 16.59
N ARG A 136 -3.01 4.83 15.67
CA ARG A 136 -4.08 4.70 14.67
C ARG A 136 -4.20 3.26 14.16
N ASP A 137 -5.39 2.71 14.18
CA ASP A 137 -5.66 1.44 13.50
C ASP A 137 -5.47 1.55 11.98
N ARG A 138 -5.29 0.40 11.33
CA ARG A 138 -5.26 0.34 9.86
C ARG A 138 -6.61 0.75 9.29
N LYS A 139 -6.62 1.37 8.10
CA LYS A 139 -7.84 1.68 7.36
C LYS A 139 -8.21 0.55 6.40
N LEU A 140 -9.51 0.37 6.14
CA LEU A 140 -10.02 -0.48 5.07
C LEU A 140 -9.81 0.19 3.71
N GLY A 141 -9.65 -0.59 2.63
CA GLY A 141 -9.23 -0.05 1.33
C GLY A 141 -10.14 1.05 0.77
N THR A 142 -11.45 0.99 1.00
CA THR A 142 -12.39 2.07 0.65
C THR A 142 -12.05 3.39 1.35
N ALA A 143 -11.88 3.37 2.67
CA ALA A 143 -11.53 4.54 3.46
C ALA A 143 -10.16 5.13 3.10
N ILE A 144 -9.20 4.28 2.66
CA ILE A 144 -7.90 4.75 2.18
C ILE A 144 -8.03 5.55 0.89
N VAL A 145 -8.81 5.02 -0.08
CA VAL A 145 -9.03 5.70 -1.35
C VAL A 145 -9.76 7.03 -1.13
N ASP A 146 -10.75 7.07 -0.24
CA ASP A 146 -11.48 8.30 0.08
C ASP A 146 -10.56 9.36 0.74
N ASP A 147 -9.67 8.94 1.65
CA ASP A 147 -8.63 9.80 2.23
C ASP A 147 -7.70 10.40 1.16
N LEU A 148 -7.27 9.58 0.20
CA LEU A 148 -6.42 10.06 -0.91
C LEU A 148 -7.20 11.06 -1.78
N ARG A 149 -8.48 10.80 -2.06
CA ARG A 149 -9.35 11.69 -2.85
C ARG A 149 -9.58 13.04 -2.18
N GLN A 150 -9.62 13.09 -0.85
CA GLN A 150 -9.72 14.36 -0.10
C GLN A 150 -8.51 15.29 -0.34
N HIS A 151 -7.34 14.73 -0.68
CA HIS A 151 -6.12 15.48 -0.95
C HIS A 151 -5.72 15.46 -2.44
N ALA A 152 -6.61 14.99 -3.32
CA ALA A 152 -6.39 14.99 -4.75
C ALA A 152 -6.42 16.43 -5.29
N GLY A 153 -5.40 16.81 -6.06
CA GLY A 153 -5.24 18.15 -6.61
C GLY A 153 -4.47 19.12 -5.71
N THR A 154 -4.20 18.75 -4.45
CA THR A 154 -3.33 19.50 -3.53
C THR A 154 -2.06 18.72 -3.21
N TRP A 155 -2.16 17.58 -2.53
CA TRP A 155 -0.98 16.78 -2.19
C TRP A 155 -0.63 15.81 -3.31
N TYR A 156 -1.65 15.21 -3.91
CA TYR A 156 -1.49 14.14 -4.89
C TYR A 156 -2.05 14.54 -6.25
N ASP A 157 -1.43 14.03 -7.32
CA ASP A 157 -2.02 14.09 -8.65
C ASP A 157 -3.34 13.27 -8.69
N PRO A 158 -4.48 13.85 -9.08
CA PRO A 158 -5.75 13.13 -9.16
C PRO A 158 -5.70 11.86 -10.01
N ALA A 159 -4.92 11.85 -11.10
CA ALA A 159 -4.81 10.68 -11.96
C ALA A 159 -4.11 9.51 -11.26
N LEU A 160 -3.12 9.80 -10.40
CA LEU A 160 -2.47 8.79 -9.55
C LEU A 160 -3.41 8.25 -8.47
N VAL A 161 -4.22 9.12 -7.86
CA VAL A 161 -5.25 8.70 -6.88
C VAL A 161 -6.26 7.76 -7.52
N GLU A 162 -6.76 8.09 -8.71
CA GLU A 162 -7.69 7.21 -9.44
C GLU A 162 -7.00 5.94 -9.96
N ALA A 163 -5.72 5.99 -10.30
CA ALA A 163 -4.96 4.80 -10.65
C ALA A 163 -4.84 3.84 -9.45
N VAL A 164 -4.66 4.34 -8.23
CA VAL A 164 -4.73 3.51 -7.01
C VAL A 164 -6.11 2.90 -6.85
N ALA A 165 -7.17 3.71 -6.94
CA ALA A 165 -8.56 3.26 -6.82
C ALA A 165 -8.92 2.18 -7.87
N THR A 166 -8.36 2.30 -9.09
CA THR A 166 -8.66 1.42 -10.21
C THR A 166 -7.81 0.16 -10.20
N HIS A 167 -6.49 0.25 -10.00
CA HIS A 167 -5.57 -0.87 -10.22
C HIS A 167 -5.17 -1.62 -8.96
N ILE A 168 -5.38 -1.02 -7.79
CA ILE A 168 -5.17 -1.67 -6.50
C ILE A 168 -6.52 -1.98 -5.86
N GLY A 169 -7.46 -1.04 -5.98
CA GLY A 169 -8.83 -1.23 -5.58
C GLY A 169 -9.06 -1.11 -4.07
N PRO A 170 -10.33 -0.94 -3.66
CA PRO A 170 -10.71 -1.01 -2.26
C PRO A 170 -10.57 -2.42 -1.67
N TYR A 171 -10.52 -3.44 -2.54
CA TYR A 171 -10.49 -4.86 -2.20
C TYR A 171 -9.31 -5.54 -2.90
N HIS A 172 -8.12 -5.45 -2.31
CA HIS A 172 -6.92 -6.11 -2.85
C HIS A 172 -6.93 -7.61 -2.51
N ALA A 173 -6.20 -8.40 -3.29
CA ALA A 173 -6.06 -9.84 -3.04
C ALA A 173 -5.62 -10.14 -1.60
N GLY A 174 -6.28 -11.10 -0.97
CA GLY A 174 -6.12 -11.44 0.45
C GLY A 174 -7.06 -10.71 1.40
N SER A 175 -7.78 -9.67 0.95
CA SER A 175 -8.82 -9.01 1.74
C SER A 175 -9.94 -10.00 2.07
N ILE A 176 -10.45 -9.96 3.30
CA ILE A 176 -11.67 -10.68 3.68
C ILE A 176 -12.83 -9.70 3.67
N VAL A 177 -13.95 -10.13 3.12
CA VAL A 177 -15.16 -9.33 2.96
C VAL A 177 -16.37 -10.08 3.50
N ARG A 178 -17.34 -9.32 4.03
CA ARG A 178 -18.69 -9.77 4.34
C ARG A 178 -19.56 -9.52 3.10
N LEU A 179 -20.33 -10.52 2.73
CA LEU A 179 -21.25 -10.46 1.60
C LEU A 179 -22.66 -10.01 2.06
N ALA A 180 -23.50 -9.61 1.10
CA ALA A 180 -24.86 -9.15 1.37
C ALA A 180 -25.73 -10.23 2.05
N ASN A 181 -25.52 -11.50 1.74
CA ASN A 181 -26.18 -12.64 2.40
C ASN A 181 -25.60 -12.97 3.79
N GLY A 182 -24.57 -12.26 4.25
CA GLY A 182 -23.91 -12.47 5.54
C GLY A 182 -22.72 -13.42 5.49
N ASP A 183 -22.47 -14.13 4.40
CA ASP A 183 -21.31 -15.01 4.28
C ASP A 183 -19.99 -14.24 4.24
N MET A 184 -18.87 -14.94 4.44
CA MET A 184 -17.53 -14.39 4.27
C MET A 184 -16.83 -14.95 3.05
N ALA A 185 -16.15 -14.07 2.33
CA ALA A 185 -15.29 -14.43 1.22
C ALA A 185 -13.89 -13.82 1.37
N VAL A 186 -12.92 -14.46 0.74
CA VAL A 186 -11.59 -13.88 0.51
C VAL A 186 -11.48 -13.43 -0.94
N VAL A 187 -10.91 -12.25 -1.14
CA VAL A 187 -10.56 -11.72 -2.45
C VAL A 187 -9.34 -12.45 -2.98
N THR A 188 -9.44 -13.08 -4.14
CA THR A 188 -8.31 -13.78 -4.77
C THR A 188 -7.65 -12.95 -5.85
N ARG A 189 -8.44 -12.17 -6.59
CA ARG A 189 -7.94 -11.33 -7.67
C ARG A 189 -8.74 -10.03 -7.76
N HIS A 190 -8.00 -8.91 -7.74
CA HIS A 190 -8.54 -7.60 -8.08
C HIS A 190 -8.66 -7.46 -9.60
N LEU A 191 -9.73 -6.79 -10.06
CA LEU A 191 -10.04 -6.61 -11.47
C LEU A 191 -10.21 -5.12 -11.78
N PRO A 192 -9.25 -4.48 -12.48
CA PRO A 192 -9.30 -3.05 -12.75
C PRO A 192 -10.53 -2.57 -13.52
N ASP A 193 -11.06 -3.39 -14.42
CA ASP A 193 -12.26 -3.05 -15.21
C ASP A 193 -13.56 -3.11 -14.39
N ARG A 194 -13.53 -3.78 -13.23
CA ARG A 194 -14.66 -3.88 -12.29
C ARG A 194 -14.19 -3.91 -10.83
N PRO A 195 -13.65 -2.80 -10.29
CA PRO A 195 -13.03 -2.76 -8.95
C PRO A 195 -13.96 -3.16 -7.79
N ALA A 196 -15.27 -3.01 -7.96
CA ALA A 196 -16.29 -3.40 -6.99
C ALA A 196 -16.66 -4.90 -7.05
N HIS A 197 -16.24 -5.60 -8.10
CA HIS A 197 -16.57 -7.01 -8.36
C HIS A 197 -15.29 -7.83 -8.59
N PRO A 198 -14.41 -7.96 -7.57
CA PRO A 198 -13.23 -8.80 -7.66
C PRO A 198 -13.61 -10.28 -7.71
N ASP A 199 -12.64 -11.15 -8.01
CA ASP A 199 -12.84 -12.59 -7.86
C ASP A 199 -12.79 -12.95 -6.36
N LEU A 200 -13.76 -13.77 -5.94
CA LEU A 200 -14.00 -14.13 -4.56
C LEU A 200 -14.03 -15.65 -4.38
N LEU A 201 -13.51 -16.14 -3.26
CA LEU A 201 -13.74 -17.49 -2.77
C LEU A 201 -14.53 -17.42 -1.45
N LEU A 202 -15.66 -18.11 -1.36
CA LEU A 202 -16.39 -18.25 -0.11
C LEU A 202 -15.55 -19.04 0.90
N ILE A 203 -15.48 -18.57 2.14
CA ILE A 203 -14.67 -19.19 3.19
C ILE A 203 -15.45 -19.51 4.47
N ALA A 204 -16.59 -18.86 4.70
CA ALA A 204 -17.48 -19.16 5.82
C ALA A 204 -18.92 -18.70 5.52
N ASP A 205 -19.88 -19.31 6.20
CA ASP A 205 -21.29 -18.92 6.09
C ASP A 205 -21.63 -17.72 6.99
N SER A 206 -22.88 -17.27 6.92
CA SER A 206 -23.45 -16.20 7.77
C SER A 206 -23.41 -16.48 9.28
N GLY A 207 -23.22 -17.74 9.70
CA GLY A 207 -22.99 -18.13 11.09
C GLY A 207 -21.50 -18.14 11.47
N ASP A 208 -20.64 -17.58 10.62
CA ASP A 208 -19.18 -17.62 10.70
C ASP A 208 -18.62 -19.06 10.73
N GLN A 209 -19.39 -20.07 10.30
CA GLN A 209 -18.91 -21.44 10.21
C GLN A 209 -18.03 -21.60 8.97
N PRO A 210 -16.78 -22.08 9.13
CA PRO A 210 -15.88 -22.21 8.02
C PRO A 210 -16.38 -23.24 6.99
N MET A 211 -16.25 -22.91 5.71
CA MET A 211 -16.50 -23.86 4.63
C MET A 211 -15.50 -25.02 4.69
N GLU A 212 -15.93 -26.24 4.37
CA GLU A 212 -15.02 -27.39 4.29
C GLU A 212 -13.94 -27.17 3.22
N LYS A 213 -14.35 -26.61 2.08
CA LYS A 213 -13.48 -26.19 0.98
C LYS A 213 -13.93 -24.83 0.44
N PRO A 214 -13.01 -23.86 0.27
CA PRO A 214 -13.33 -22.61 -0.40
C PRO A 214 -13.72 -22.83 -1.86
N TYR A 215 -14.71 -22.10 -2.35
CA TYR A 215 -15.19 -22.22 -3.74
C TYR A 215 -15.51 -20.85 -4.34
N PRO A 216 -15.38 -20.67 -5.66
CA PRO A 216 -15.59 -19.39 -6.31
C PRO A 216 -17.05 -18.98 -6.31
N ILE A 217 -17.28 -17.69 -6.09
CA ILE A 217 -18.59 -17.06 -6.15
C ILE A 217 -18.57 -15.90 -7.13
N ASN A 218 -19.72 -15.62 -7.75
CA ASN A 218 -19.85 -14.51 -8.67
C ASN A 218 -20.20 -13.22 -7.92
N SER A 219 -19.22 -12.32 -7.78
CA SER A 219 -19.41 -11.02 -7.12
C SER A 219 -20.35 -10.06 -7.84
N THR A 220 -20.81 -10.37 -9.07
CA THR A 220 -21.87 -9.59 -9.74
C THR A 220 -23.28 -10.01 -9.34
N ASP A 221 -23.43 -11.15 -8.66
CA ASP A 221 -24.70 -11.54 -8.07
C ASP A 221 -25.02 -10.62 -6.88
N PRO A 222 -26.19 -9.97 -6.83
CA PRO A 222 -26.58 -9.14 -5.70
C PRO A 222 -26.53 -9.85 -4.34
N GLU A 223 -26.75 -11.18 -4.30
CA GLU A 223 -26.64 -11.97 -3.07
C GLU A 223 -25.21 -12.01 -2.53
N PHE A 224 -24.22 -12.03 -3.43
CA PHE A 224 -22.79 -12.06 -3.12
C PHE A 224 -22.11 -10.69 -3.30
N ALA A 225 -22.89 -9.61 -3.34
CA ALA A 225 -22.34 -8.26 -3.35
C ALA A 225 -21.53 -8.01 -2.06
N ILE A 226 -20.41 -7.31 -2.17
CA ILE A 226 -19.59 -6.96 -1.01
C ILE A 226 -20.33 -5.93 -0.15
N ALA A 227 -20.73 -6.34 1.05
CA ALA A 227 -21.39 -5.48 2.02
C ALA A 227 -20.37 -4.68 2.86
N ALA A 228 -19.26 -5.31 3.25
CA ALA A 228 -18.20 -4.66 4.00
C ALA A 228 -16.85 -5.36 3.84
N ALA A 229 -15.76 -4.60 3.86
CA ALA A 229 -14.44 -5.19 4.15
C ALA A 229 -14.33 -5.49 5.65
N LEU A 230 -13.74 -6.64 5.98
CA LEU A 230 -13.55 -7.10 7.34
C LEU A 230 -12.12 -6.82 7.83
N HIS A 231 -11.97 -6.65 9.15
CA HIS A 231 -10.66 -6.38 9.72
C HIS A 231 -9.73 -7.60 9.56
N PRO A 232 -8.43 -7.43 9.25
CA PRO A 232 -7.50 -8.53 8.99
C PRO A 232 -7.29 -9.51 10.15
N GLU A 233 -7.68 -9.16 11.37
CA GLU A 233 -7.66 -10.09 12.51
C GLU A 233 -8.65 -11.23 12.31
N ILE A 234 -9.77 -10.98 11.63
CA ILE A 234 -10.69 -12.04 11.19
C ILE A 234 -9.94 -13.01 10.26
N SER A 235 -9.03 -12.51 9.41
CA SER A 235 -8.18 -13.35 8.56
C SER A 235 -7.24 -14.28 9.32
N LEU A 236 -6.90 -13.98 10.58
CA LEU A 236 -6.11 -14.88 11.41
C LEU A 236 -6.93 -16.11 11.84
N GLY A 237 -8.23 -15.95 12.12
CA GLY A 237 -9.15 -17.05 12.40
C GLY A 237 -9.32 -18.00 11.21
N PHE A 238 -9.28 -17.47 9.99
CA PHE A 238 -9.41 -18.23 8.75
C PHE A 238 -8.07 -18.56 8.07
N ARG A 239 -6.93 -18.31 8.74
CA ARG A 239 -5.59 -18.41 8.13
C ARG A 239 -5.32 -19.76 7.45
N ASN A 240 -5.82 -20.85 8.03
CA ASN A 240 -5.67 -22.20 7.47
C ASN A 240 -6.49 -22.41 6.19
N LEU A 241 -7.67 -21.80 6.10
CA LEU A 241 -8.54 -21.84 4.90
C LEU A 241 -8.02 -20.94 3.80
N VAL A 242 -7.55 -19.74 4.17
CA VAL A 242 -6.86 -18.85 3.24
C VAL A 242 -5.65 -19.57 2.66
N HIS A 243 -4.78 -20.16 3.48
CA HIS A 243 -3.63 -20.94 2.99
C HIS A 243 -4.04 -22.07 2.03
N LYS A 244 -5.07 -22.86 2.36
CA LYS A 244 -5.60 -23.93 1.47
C LYS A 244 -6.09 -23.40 0.11
N SER A 245 -6.59 -22.18 0.07
CA SER A 245 -7.04 -21.51 -1.16
C SER A 245 -5.90 -21.19 -2.13
N TRP A 246 -4.69 -20.97 -1.61
CA TRP A 246 -3.50 -20.65 -2.43
C TRP A 246 -2.67 -21.88 -2.79
N THR A 247 -2.81 -22.99 -2.07
CA THR A 247 -1.95 -24.18 -2.23
C THR A 247 -2.62 -25.36 -2.90
N SER A 248 -3.92 -25.28 -3.18
CA SER A 248 -4.62 -26.35 -3.89
C SER A 248 -4.46 -26.12 -5.40
N PRO A 249 -4.03 -27.14 -6.18
CA PRO A 249 -3.95 -27.00 -7.62
C PRO A 249 -5.35 -26.64 -8.19
N PRO A 250 -5.43 -25.81 -9.24
CA PRO A 250 -6.70 -25.55 -9.90
C PRO A 250 -7.33 -26.89 -10.34
N PRO A 251 -8.67 -27.00 -10.32
CA PRO A 251 -9.32 -28.21 -10.79
C PRO A 251 -8.86 -28.49 -12.24
N PRO A 252 -8.60 -29.76 -12.60
CA PRO A 252 -8.44 -30.10 -14.01
C PRO A 252 -9.77 -29.77 -14.67
N ASP A 253 -9.72 -28.85 -15.64
CA ASP A 253 -10.82 -28.40 -16.52
C ASP A 253 -11.64 -27.19 -16.02
N ALA A 254 -11.03 -26.00 -16.06
CA ALA A 254 -11.72 -24.70 -16.14
C ALA A 254 -11.17 -23.88 -17.31
#